data_AF-A0A2D5DXQ6-F1
#
_entry.id   AF-A0A2D5DXQ6-F1
#
_cell.length_a   1.000
_cell.length_b   1.000
_cell.length_c   1.000
_cell.angle_alpha   90.00
_cell.angle_beta   90.00
_cell.angle_gamma   90.00
#
_symmetry.space_group_name_H-M   'P 1'
#
loop_
_entity.id
_entity.type
_entity.pdbx_description
1 polymer ?
#
loop_
_entity_poly.entity_id
_entity_poly.type
_entity_poly.pdbx_seq_one_letter_code
_entity_poly.pdbx_strand_id
1 'polypeptide(L)'
;MDVGRKWGHEGACQDIGTECDLRRMFEGTVRWTEDWAPMWWLAWVTLAFIAGGLRASGVGFERRLQWAWTDVRLLFQDHGEGSGVRVQDVLLHAGAGMALALSVSSLWCRWAGTPMDGGLFLRLWATWYLLSGMRSAMGHLLGLILDRPSEGTMWVMHHRWVKESAAWGLAPLGLIGMAASSKGAGLALVMCAIIWALGWLLRQRRTLVDHGGAFSSPLIAMLYLCALEILPVAVLFRAWQG
;
A
#
# COMPACT_ATOMS: atom_id res chain seq x y z
N MET A 1 -9.28 -62.38 0.16
CA MET A 1 -10.31 -62.57 -0.89
C MET A 1 -11.62 -62.71 -0.13
N ASP A 2 -12.60 -61.82 -0.10
CA ASP A 2 -12.93 -60.55 -0.79
C ASP A 2 -13.83 -59.77 0.20
N VAL A 3 -13.57 -58.49 0.53
CA VAL A 3 -14.06 -57.25 -0.11
C VAL A 3 -15.54 -57.29 -0.51
N GLY A 4 -16.39 -56.49 0.16
CA GLY A 4 -17.76 -56.27 -0.31
C GLY A 4 -18.67 -55.42 0.59
N ARG A 5 -18.54 -54.10 0.50
CA ARG A 5 -19.42 -53.01 0.99
C ARG A 5 -20.90 -53.37 1.22
N LYS A 6 -21.48 -52.84 2.31
CA LYS A 6 -22.76 -52.11 2.25
C LYS A 6 -22.73 -50.90 3.18
N TRP A 7 -22.97 -49.75 2.57
CA TRP A 7 -23.20 -48.46 3.20
C TRP A 7 -24.58 -48.49 3.86
N GLY A 8 -24.64 -48.13 5.15
CA GLY A 8 -25.88 -47.85 5.88
C GLY A 8 -25.88 -46.39 6.29
N HIS A 9 -26.43 -45.53 5.44
CA HIS A 9 -26.97 -44.24 5.82
C HIS A 9 -28.21 -44.52 6.67
N GLU A 10 -28.21 -44.11 7.95
CA GLU A 10 -29.42 -43.84 8.72
C GLU A 10 -29.03 -43.23 10.07
N GLY A 11 -29.32 -41.94 10.25
CA GLY A 11 -28.94 -41.20 11.45
C GLY A 11 -29.18 -39.70 11.38
N ALA A 12 -30.43 -39.32 11.08
CA ALA A 12 -31.10 -38.08 11.49
C ALA A 12 -30.41 -36.73 11.20
N CYS A 13 -30.67 -36.18 10.01
CA CYS A 13 -30.94 -34.75 9.88
C CYS A 13 -32.42 -34.54 10.24
N GLN A 14 -32.70 -34.01 11.42
CA GLN A 14 -34.01 -33.45 11.76
C GLN A 14 -33.84 -32.45 12.90
N ASP A 15 -33.42 -31.22 12.53
CA ASP A 15 -34.20 -30.00 12.77
C ASP A 15 -33.36 -28.74 12.48
N ILE A 16 -33.94 -27.86 11.65
CA ILE A 16 -33.52 -26.48 11.33
C ILE A 16 -32.30 -26.34 10.39
N GLY A 17 -32.52 -26.70 9.12
CA GLY A 17 -31.58 -26.61 8.00
C GLY A 17 -31.38 -25.23 7.37
N THR A 18 -31.09 -24.20 8.16
CA THR A 18 -30.62 -22.90 7.62
C THR A 18 -29.36 -22.40 8.33
N GLU A 19 -29.26 -22.53 9.65
CA GLU A 19 -28.06 -22.09 10.40
C GLU A 19 -26.85 -23.02 10.19
N CYS A 20 -27.06 -24.34 10.16
CA CYS A 20 -25.96 -25.30 10.08
C CYS A 20 -25.27 -25.29 8.70
N ASP A 21 -25.99 -24.92 7.65
CA ASP A 21 -25.48 -24.86 6.27
C ASP A 21 -24.76 -23.53 5.98
N LEU A 22 -25.32 -22.41 6.47
CA LEU A 22 -24.64 -21.11 6.43
C LEU A 22 -23.32 -21.14 7.21
N ARG A 23 -23.29 -21.75 8.39
CA ARG A 23 -22.09 -21.79 9.23
C ARG A 23 -20.95 -22.60 8.59
N ARG A 24 -21.25 -23.66 7.83
CA ARG A 24 -20.27 -24.42 7.03
C ARG A 24 -19.84 -23.68 5.77
N MET A 25 -20.76 -23.01 5.08
CA MET A 25 -20.44 -22.18 3.90
C MET A 25 -19.55 -20.98 4.24
N PHE A 26 -19.72 -20.41 5.45
CA PHE A 26 -18.93 -19.29 5.94
C PHE A 26 -17.84 -19.70 6.93
N GLU A 27 -17.61 -20.99 7.20
CA GLU A 27 -16.66 -21.45 8.23
C GLU A 27 -15.23 -20.96 7.95
N GLY A 28 -14.85 -20.88 6.67
CA GLY A 28 -13.59 -20.29 6.25
C GLY A 28 -13.51 -18.78 6.49
N THR A 29 -14.60 -18.05 6.24
CA THR A 29 -14.73 -16.60 6.47
C THR A 29 -14.83 -16.27 7.96
N VAL A 30 -15.51 -17.11 8.75
CA VAL A 30 -15.70 -16.98 10.19
C VAL A 30 -14.40 -17.27 10.93
N ARG A 31 -13.66 -18.33 10.55
CA ARG A 31 -12.27 -18.54 11.05
C ARG A 31 -11.37 -17.35 10.69
N TRP A 32 -11.48 -16.84 9.47
CA TRP A 32 -10.71 -15.69 9.02
C TRP A 32 -11.00 -14.42 9.85
N THR A 33 -12.27 -14.19 10.23
CA THR A 33 -12.61 -13.04 11.07
C THR A 33 -12.34 -13.25 12.56
N GLU A 34 -12.45 -14.48 13.07
CA GLU A 34 -12.23 -14.83 14.49
C GLU A 34 -10.74 -14.87 14.87
N ASP A 35 -9.85 -15.16 13.92
CA ASP A 35 -8.40 -15.20 14.15
C ASP A 35 -7.81 -13.81 14.54
N TRP A 36 -8.54 -12.71 14.30
CA TRP A 36 -8.02 -11.33 14.41
C TRP A 36 -8.92 -10.44 15.25
N ALA A 37 -8.30 -9.53 16.02
CA ALA A 37 -9.05 -8.57 16.82
C ALA A 37 -9.98 -7.71 15.92
N PRO A 38 -11.27 -7.52 16.28
CA PRO A 38 -12.26 -6.80 15.45
C PRO A 38 -11.82 -5.42 14.97
N MET A 39 -10.98 -4.73 15.74
CA MET A 39 -10.42 -3.42 15.37
C MET A 39 -9.65 -3.41 14.05
N TRP A 40 -9.01 -4.52 13.67
CA TRP A 40 -8.24 -4.59 12.42
C TRP A 40 -9.14 -4.74 11.19
N TRP A 41 -10.30 -5.38 11.34
CA TRP A 41 -11.36 -5.36 10.33
C TRP A 41 -11.92 -3.96 10.12
N LEU A 42 -12.12 -3.19 11.20
CA LEU A 42 -12.54 -1.79 11.10
C LEU A 42 -11.52 -0.94 10.32
N ALA A 43 -10.21 -1.21 10.47
CA ALA A 43 -9.18 -0.52 9.70
C ALA A 43 -9.27 -0.83 8.19
N TRP A 44 -9.48 -2.10 7.82
CA TRP A 44 -9.72 -2.48 6.41
C TRP A 44 -11.01 -1.89 5.84
N VAL A 45 -12.08 -1.87 6.63
CA VAL A 45 -13.35 -1.24 6.26
C VAL A 45 -13.17 0.26 6.06
N THR A 46 -12.45 0.94 6.96
CA THR A 46 -12.13 2.37 6.84
C THR A 46 -11.38 2.64 5.54
N LEU A 47 -10.39 1.81 5.21
CA LEU A 47 -9.65 1.93 3.95
C LEU A 47 -10.55 1.73 2.72
N ALA A 48 -11.49 0.78 2.78
CA ALA A 48 -12.48 0.58 1.73
C ALA A 48 -13.43 1.77 1.58
N PHE A 49 -13.86 2.40 2.68
CA PHE A 49 -14.65 3.63 2.65
C PHE A 49 -13.89 4.79 2.01
N ILE A 50 -12.60 4.96 2.34
CA ILE A 50 -11.75 5.97 1.70
C ILE A 50 -11.67 5.72 0.20
N ALA A 51 -11.39 4.47 -0.22
CA ALA A 51 -11.33 4.11 -1.64
C ALA A 51 -12.67 4.35 -2.35
N GLY A 52 -13.79 3.97 -1.74
CA GLY A 52 -15.14 4.19 -2.25
C GLY A 52 -15.48 5.68 -2.37
N GLY A 53 -15.17 6.47 -1.35
CA GLY A 53 -15.34 7.92 -1.36
C GLY A 53 -14.49 8.61 -2.43
N LEU A 54 -13.24 8.18 -2.62
CA LEU A 54 -12.37 8.69 -3.69
C LEU A 54 -12.92 8.34 -5.08
N ARG A 55 -13.47 7.14 -5.26
CA ARG A 55 -14.15 6.74 -6.52
C ARG A 55 -15.43 7.53 -6.77
N ALA A 56 -16.23 7.79 -5.73
CA ALA A 56 -17.49 8.51 -5.85
C ALA A 56 -17.31 10.02 -6.04
N SER A 57 -16.28 10.61 -5.44
CA SER A 57 -16.04 12.06 -5.46
C SER A 57 -15.40 12.59 -6.74
N GLY A 58 -15.02 11.74 -7.70
CA GLY A 58 -14.51 12.18 -8.99
C GLY A 58 -14.18 11.05 -9.96
N VAL A 59 -14.35 11.35 -11.26
CA VAL A 59 -14.02 10.43 -12.36
C VAL A 59 -12.51 10.40 -12.55
N GLY A 60 -11.79 9.52 -11.87
CA GLY A 60 -10.37 9.37 -12.17
C GLY A 60 -9.48 8.70 -11.15
N PHE A 61 -9.92 8.32 -9.96
CA PHE A 61 -9.05 7.69 -8.96
C PHE A 61 -8.22 6.54 -9.55
N GLU A 62 -8.86 5.52 -10.13
CA GLU A 62 -8.16 4.36 -10.71
C GLU A 62 -7.29 4.76 -11.91
N ARG A 63 -7.78 5.67 -12.73
CA ARG A 63 -7.06 6.18 -13.90
C ARG A 63 -5.78 6.92 -13.51
N ARG A 64 -5.84 7.73 -12.46
CA ARG A 64 -4.68 8.45 -11.89
C ARG A 64 -3.66 7.46 -11.32
N LEU A 65 -4.11 6.42 -10.62
CA LEU A 65 -3.21 5.37 -10.16
C LEU A 65 -2.52 4.67 -11.34
N GLN A 66 -3.24 4.36 -12.42
CA GLN A 66 -2.66 3.76 -13.63
C GLN A 66 -1.66 4.67 -14.32
N TRP A 67 -2.01 5.94 -14.54
CA TRP A 67 -1.13 6.94 -15.13
C TRP A 67 0.13 7.17 -14.30
N ALA A 68 0.06 7.02 -12.98
CA ALA A 68 1.26 7.06 -12.14
C ALA A 68 2.30 6.02 -12.59
N TRP A 69 1.88 4.84 -13.06
CA TRP A 69 2.77 3.80 -13.57
C TRP A 69 3.14 3.96 -15.04
N THR A 70 2.20 4.40 -15.89
CA THR A 70 2.39 4.45 -17.34
C THR A 70 2.89 5.81 -17.81
N ASP A 71 2.06 6.84 -17.70
CA ASP A 71 2.36 8.19 -18.19
C ASP A 71 1.96 9.26 -17.17
N VAL A 72 2.97 9.80 -16.50
CA VAL A 72 2.82 10.83 -15.47
C VAL A 72 2.51 12.22 -16.06
N ARG A 73 2.75 12.45 -17.35
CA ARG A 73 2.43 13.74 -17.99
C ARG A 73 0.92 13.96 -18.01
N LEU A 74 0.16 12.88 -18.21
CA LEU A 74 -1.31 12.90 -18.14
C LEU A 74 -1.82 13.27 -16.73
N LEU A 75 -1.08 12.91 -15.67
CA LEU A 75 -1.41 13.32 -14.30
C LEU A 75 -1.24 14.82 -14.08
N PHE A 76 -0.17 15.41 -14.64
CA PHE A 76 0.04 16.85 -14.57
C PHE A 76 -1.00 17.62 -15.38
N GLN A 77 -1.35 17.13 -16.56
CA GLN A 77 -2.42 17.71 -17.38
C GLN A 77 -3.78 17.66 -16.67
N ASP A 78 -4.11 16.56 -15.99
CA ASP A 78 -5.36 16.42 -15.23
C ASP A 78 -5.39 17.27 -13.95
N HIS A 79 -4.23 17.54 -13.34
CA HIS A 79 -4.15 18.43 -12.18
C HIS A 79 -4.21 19.92 -12.53
N GLY A 80 -3.85 20.30 -13.75
CA GLY A 80 -3.73 21.68 -14.18
C GLY A 80 -2.58 22.42 -13.47
N GLU A 81 -1.99 23.39 -14.16
CA GLU A 81 -1.03 24.30 -13.54
C GLU A 81 -1.76 25.17 -12.50
N GLY A 82 -1.55 24.89 -11.21
CA GLY A 82 -1.98 25.77 -10.12
C GLY A 82 -3.19 25.33 -9.28
N SER A 83 -3.64 24.07 -9.34
CA SER A 83 -4.61 23.60 -8.35
C SER A 83 -3.96 23.46 -6.97
N GLY A 84 -4.47 24.19 -5.97
CA GLY A 84 -4.06 24.06 -4.58
C GLY A 84 -4.32 22.65 -4.03
N VAL A 85 -3.76 22.35 -2.84
CA VAL A 85 -3.94 21.04 -2.20
C VAL A 85 -5.43 20.77 -1.97
N ARG A 86 -5.98 19.73 -2.60
CA ARG A 86 -7.38 19.34 -2.41
C ARG A 86 -7.49 18.38 -1.23
N VAL A 87 -8.64 18.40 -0.55
CA VAL A 87 -8.95 17.42 0.51
C VAL A 87 -8.85 15.98 -0.02
N GLN A 88 -9.23 15.75 -1.27
CA GLN A 88 -9.08 14.46 -1.95
C GLN A 88 -7.61 14.00 -1.99
N ASP A 89 -6.66 14.91 -2.20
CA ASP A 89 -5.23 14.58 -2.25
C ASP A 89 -4.71 14.17 -0.87
N VAL A 90 -5.23 14.79 0.20
CA VAL A 90 -4.90 14.43 1.58
C VAL A 90 -5.45 13.04 1.91
N LEU A 91 -6.70 12.75 1.56
CA LEU A 91 -7.32 11.44 1.78
C LEU A 91 -6.63 10.34 0.96
N LEU A 92 -6.27 10.63 -0.28
CA LEU A 92 -5.50 9.72 -1.14
C LEU A 92 -4.15 9.37 -0.50
N HIS A 93 -3.46 10.38 0.04
CA HIS A 93 -2.17 10.22 0.68
C HIS A 93 -2.23 9.44 1.99
N ALA A 94 -3.17 9.81 2.86
CA ALA A 94 -3.38 9.16 4.15
C ALA A 94 -3.82 7.70 3.96
N GLY A 95 -4.77 7.47 3.04
CA GLY A 95 -5.24 6.14 2.66
C GLY A 95 -4.15 5.26 2.06
N ALA A 96 -3.28 5.81 1.21
CA ALA A 96 -2.12 5.09 0.69
C ALA A 96 -1.17 4.64 1.82
N GLY A 97 -0.86 5.53 2.77
CA GLY A 97 -0.03 5.17 3.92
C GLY A 97 -0.67 4.07 4.77
N MET A 98 -1.98 4.15 5.00
CA MET A 98 -2.74 3.15 5.74
C MET A 98 -2.80 1.81 5.00
N ALA A 99 -2.97 1.82 3.67
CA ALA A 99 -2.94 0.63 2.82
C ALA A 99 -1.61 -0.12 2.94
N LEU A 100 -0.48 0.60 2.82
CA LEU A 100 0.84 0.01 2.97
C LEU A 100 1.06 -0.55 4.37
N ALA A 101 0.76 0.25 5.39
CA ALA A 101 0.99 -0.14 6.78
C ALA A 101 0.14 -1.36 7.14
N LEU A 102 -1.16 -1.38 6.81
CA LEU A 102 -2.04 -2.52 7.03
C LEU A 102 -1.59 -3.75 6.26
N SER A 103 -1.31 -3.65 4.96
CA SER A 103 -0.89 -4.81 4.17
C SER A 103 0.40 -5.43 4.70
N VAL A 104 1.44 -4.62 4.96
CA VAL A 104 2.74 -5.16 5.38
C VAL A 104 2.68 -5.74 6.79
N SER A 105 2.13 -5.00 7.76
CA SER A 105 2.02 -5.49 9.14
C SER A 105 1.13 -6.73 9.23
N SER A 106 0.01 -6.74 8.49
CA SER A 106 -0.92 -7.86 8.58
C SER A 106 -0.38 -9.15 7.95
N LEU A 107 0.23 -9.04 6.77
CA LEU A 107 0.86 -10.18 6.13
C LEU A 107 2.07 -10.69 6.93
N TRP A 108 2.84 -9.79 7.56
CA TRP A 108 3.94 -10.16 8.45
C TRP A 108 3.46 -10.98 9.64
N CYS A 109 2.47 -10.47 10.37
CA CYS A 109 1.90 -11.17 11.52
C CYS A 109 1.29 -12.52 11.12
N ARG A 110 0.57 -12.58 9.98
CA ARG A 110 0.01 -13.83 9.44
C ARG A 110 1.08 -14.83 9.03
N TRP A 111 2.16 -14.37 8.41
CA TRP A 111 3.30 -15.22 8.03
C TRP A 111 4.01 -15.78 9.25
N ALA A 112 4.29 -14.92 10.24
CA ALA A 112 4.96 -15.28 11.49
C ALA A 112 4.09 -16.07 12.49
N GLY A 113 2.77 -16.15 12.24
CA GLY A 113 1.83 -16.80 13.17
C GLY A 113 1.68 -16.03 14.48
N THR A 114 1.80 -14.70 14.45
CA THR A 114 1.73 -13.82 15.62
C THR A 114 0.49 -12.93 15.56
N PRO A 115 -0.01 -12.43 16.71
CA PRO A 115 -1.08 -11.44 16.69
C PRO A 115 -0.62 -10.16 16.00
N MET A 116 -1.58 -9.41 15.46
CA MET A 116 -1.31 -8.15 14.79
C MET A 116 -0.67 -7.13 15.74
N ASP A 117 0.51 -6.63 15.36
CA ASP A 117 1.25 -5.64 16.14
C ASP A 117 0.86 -4.21 15.75
N GLY A 118 0.11 -3.55 16.63
CA GLY A 118 -0.27 -2.15 16.45
C GLY A 118 0.91 -1.19 16.49
N GLY A 119 2.00 -1.54 17.19
CA GLY A 119 3.25 -0.78 17.17
C GLY A 119 3.88 -0.78 15.79
N LEU A 120 4.02 -1.95 15.16
CA LEU A 120 4.50 -2.08 13.78
C LEU A 120 3.64 -1.29 12.80
N PHE A 121 2.31 -1.39 12.90
CA PHE A 121 1.39 -0.60 12.07
C PHE A 121 1.64 0.91 12.22
N LEU A 122 1.66 1.43 13.45
CA LEU A 122 1.86 2.86 13.71
C LEU A 122 3.24 3.33 13.25
N ARG A 123 4.29 2.52 13.43
CA ARG A 123 5.65 2.84 12.97
C ARG A 123 5.72 2.93 11.45
N LEU A 124 5.11 1.99 10.73
CA LEU A 124 5.06 2.01 9.27
C LEU A 124 4.25 3.22 8.77
N TRP A 125 3.13 3.52 9.43
CA TRP A 125 2.29 4.65 9.06
C TRP A 125 2.96 6.00 9.38
N ALA A 126 3.64 6.13 10.52
CA ALA A 126 4.44 7.32 10.84
C ALA A 126 5.62 7.49 9.88
N THR A 127 6.30 6.39 9.53
CA THR A 127 7.38 6.36 8.54
C THR A 127 6.89 6.86 7.19
N TRP A 128 5.68 6.48 6.76
CA TRP A 128 5.08 6.98 5.54
C TRP A 128 5.04 8.52 5.48
N TYR A 129 4.57 9.17 6.55
CA TYR A 129 4.50 10.64 6.63
C TYR A 129 5.88 11.29 6.71
N LEU A 130 6.79 10.73 7.52
CA LEU A 130 8.17 11.22 7.59
C LEU A 130 8.82 11.22 6.21
N LEU A 131 8.65 10.13 5.48
CA LEU A 131 9.16 9.95 4.13
C LEU A 131 8.48 10.84 3.07
N SER A 132 7.22 11.22 3.29
CA SER A 132 6.55 12.23 2.48
C SER A 132 7.10 13.62 2.76
N GLY A 133 7.21 13.99 4.04
CA GLY A 133 7.68 15.30 4.47
C GLY A 133 9.12 15.57 4.01
N MET A 134 10.01 14.59 4.17
CA MET A 134 11.38 14.69 3.67
C MET A 134 11.45 14.92 2.16
N ARG A 135 10.60 14.23 1.38
CA ARG A 135 10.53 14.44 -0.07
C ARG A 135 10.01 15.83 -0.41
N SER A 136 8.96 16.29 0.26
CA SER A 136 8.46 17.66 0.07
C SER A 136 9.51 18.71 0.39
N ALA A 137 10.26 18.56 1.49
CA ALA A 137 11.36 19.45 1.85
C ALA A 137 12.48 19.43 0.79
N MET A 138 12.85 18.23 0.31
CA MET A 138 13.85 18.09 -0.75
C MET A 138 13.39 18.74 -2.06
N GLY A 139 12.14 18.55 -2.46
CA GLY A 139 11.58 19.21 -3.64
C GLY A 139 11.59 20.72 -3.52
N HIS A 140 11.29 21.25 -2.33
CA HIS A 140 11.40 22.68 -2.08
C HIS A 140 12.84 23.18 -2.23
N LEU A 141 13.81 22.49 -1.63
CA LEU A 141 15.23 22.82 -1.78
C LEU A 141 15.71 22.73 -3.24
N LEU A 142 15.27 21.72 -3.98
CA LEU A 142 15.59 21.58 -5.41
C LEU A 142 15.06 22.78 -6.20
N GLY A 143 13.82 23.19 -5.93
CA GLY A 143 13.23 24.37 -6.56
C GLY A 143 14.00 25.66 -6.26
N LEU A 144 14.50 25.81 -5.02
CA LEU A 144 15.33 26.94 -4.63
C LEU A 144 16.71 26.93 -5.30
N ILE A 145 17.39 25.77 -5.34
CA ILE A 145 18.73 25.66 -5.93
C ILE A 145 18.71 25.90 -7.44
N LEU A 146 17.65 25.44 -8.12
CA LEU A 146 17.50 25.62 -9.56
C LEU A 146 16.89 26.98 -9.94
N ASP A 147 16.54 27.82 -8.97
CA ASP A 147 15.77 29.06 -9.14
C ASP A 147 14.48 28.85 -9.95
N ARG A 148 13.88 27.66 -9.79
CA ARG A 148 12.71 27.18 -10.53
C ARG A 148 11.79 26.38 -9.59
N PRO A 149 10.89 27.06 -8.85
CA PRO A 149 10.00 26.40 -7.89
C PRO A 149 9.08 25.32 -8.52
N SER A 150 8.74 25.48 -9.80
CA SER A 150 7.93 24.52 -10.56
C SER A 150 8.63 23.17 -10.72
N GLU A 151 9.94 23.13 -10.96
CA GLU A 151 10.73 21.90 -11.11
C GLU A 151 10.73 21.08 -9.82
N GLY A 152 10.94 21.75 -8.67
CA GLY A 152 10.85 21.12 -7.35
C GLY A 152 9.47 20.53 -7.07
N THR A 153 8.41 21.25 -7.45
CA THR A 153 7.02 20.79 -7.29
C THR A 153 6.72 19.59 -8.18
N MET A 154 7.13 19.64 -9.45
CA MET A 154 6.99 18.51 -10.38
C MET A 154 7.72 17.28 -9.85
N TRP A 155 8.97 17.44 -9.40
CA TRP A 155 9.75 16.36 -8.82
C TRP A 155 9.03 15.66 -7.66
N VAL A 156 8.46 16.43 -6.71
CA VAL A 156 7.70 15.87 -5.58
C VAL A 156 6.48 15.10 -6.06
N MET A 157 5.73 15.68 -7.00
CA MET A 157 4.52 15.05 -7.53
C MET A 157 4.85 13.73 -8.25
N HIS A 158 5.89 13.70 -9.09
CA HIS A 158 6.37 12.48 -9.74
C HIS A 158 6.61 11.34 -8.74
N HIS A 159 7.27 11.66 -7.61
CA HIS A 159 7.57 10.66 -6.59
C HIS A 159 6.33 10.26 -5.79
N ARG A 160 5.48 11.24 -5.48
CA ARG A 160 4.27 11.06 -4.68
C ARG A 160 3.28 10.12 -5.36
N TRP A 161 2.91 10.39 -6.61
CA TRP A 161 1.90 9.61 -7.33
C TRP A 161 2.29 8.14 -7.49
N VAL A 162 3.55 7.85 -7.84
CA VAL A 162 4.06 6.47 -7.95
C VAL A 162 4.09 5.77 -6.59
N LYS A 163 4.45 6.50 -5.54
CA LYS A 163 4.48 5.95 -4.18
C LYS A 163 3.09 5.61 -3.67
N GLU A 164 2.15 6.53 -3.85
CA GLU A 164 0.75 6.34 -3.47
C GLU A 164 0.09 5.22 -4.27
N SER A 165 0.32 5.16 -5.57
CA SER A 165 -0.23 4.11 -6.42
C SER A 165 0.31 2.72 -6.09
N ALA A 166 1.62 2.60 -5.81
CA ALA A 166 2.20 1.36 -5.33
C ALA A 166 1.53 0.93 -4.02
N ALA A 167 1.38 1.85 -3.06
CA ALA A 167 0.77 1.56 -1.77
C ALA A 167 -0.70 1.13 -1.86
N TRP A 168 -1.51 1.80 -2.69
CA TRP A 168 -2.89 1.38 -2.96
C TRP A 168 -2.95 0.00 -3.62
N GLY A 169 -2.00 -0.35 -4.48
CA GLY A 169 -1.87 -1.69 -5.07
C GLY A 169 -1.55 -2.80 -4.06
N LEU A 170 -0.96 -2.46 -2.90
CA LEU A 170 -0.67 -3.41 -1.83
C LEU A 170 -1.93 -3.84 -1.07
N ALA A 171 -2.97 -2.99 -1.00
CA ALA A 171 -4.20 -3.29 -0.26
C ALA A 171 -4.89 -4.59 -0.70
N PRO A 172 -5.21 -4.80 -2.00
CA PRO A 172 -5.80 -6.06 -2.45
C PRO A 172 -4.88 -7.26 -2.23
N LEU A 173 -3.57 -7.10 -2.39
CA LEU A 173 -2.60 -8.17 -2.09
C LEU A 173 -2.55 -8.52 -0.61
N GLY A 174 -2.66 -7.52 0.27
CA GLY A 174 -2.78 -7.69 1.71
C GLY A 174 -4.01 -8.53 2.06
N LEU A 175 -5.18 -8.15 1.55
CA LEU A 175 -6.43 -8.88 1.78
C LEU A 175 -6.38 -10.32 1.27
N ILE A 176 -5.92 -10.53 0.03
CA ILE A 176 -5.81 -11.87 -0.57
C ILE A 176 -4.78 -12.73 0.19
N GLY A 177 -3.63 -12.15 0.52
CA GLY A 177 -2.57 -12.86 1.25
C GLY A 177 -2.96 -13.20 2.68
N MET A 178 -3.76 -12.36 3.35
CA MET A 178 -4.33 -12.66 4.66
C MET A 178 -5.36 -13.80 4.61
N ALA A 179 -6.18 -13.86 3.56
CA ALA A 179 -7.13 -14.95 3.35
C ALA A 179 -6.44 -16.28 3.01
N ALA A 180 -5.17 -16.24 2.60
CA ALA A 180 -4.38 -17.42 2.30
C ALA A 180 -3.74 -18.05 3.55
N SER A 181 -3.03 -19.17 3.34
CA SER A 181 -2.20 -19.81 4.37
C SER A 181 -1.02 -18.92 4.77
N SER A 182 -0.33 -19.23 5.89
CA SER A 182 0.91 -18.53 6.29
C SER A 182 1.95 -18.45 5.16
N LYS A 183 2.12 -19.54 4.37
CA LYS A 183 2.99 -19.53 3.19
C LYS A 183 2.51 -18.55 2.11
N GLY A 184 1.19 -18.46 1.91
CA GLY A 184 0.57 -17.50 1.00
C GLY A 184 0.78 -16.05 1.43
N ALA A 185 0.69 -15.77 2.74
CA ALA A 185 1.02 -14.46 3.30
C ALA A 185 2.49 -14.10 3.09
N GLY A 186 3.41 -15.06 3.25
CA GLY A 186 4.83 -14.89 2.93
C GLY A 186 5.07 -14.54 1.45
N LEU A 187 4.41 -15.25 0.52
CA LEU A 187 4.49 -14.93 -0.91
C LEU A 187 3.93 -13.54 -1.20
N ALA A 188 2.80 -13.17 -0.59
CA ALA A 188 2.20 -11.85 -0.74
C ALA A 188 3.13 -10.73 -0.23
N LEU A 189 3.87 -10.94 0.86
CA LEU A 189 4.92 -10.00 1.32
C LEU A 189 6.01 -9.78 0.27
N VAL A 190 6.49 -10.87 -0.35
CA VAL A 190 7.48 -10.78 -1.42
C VAL A 190 6.92 -9.99 -2.61
N MET A 191 5.68 -10.25 -3.00
CA MET A 191 5.01 -9.48 -4.06
C MET A 191 4.86 -8.00 -3.69
N CYS A 192 4.54 -7.70 -2.42
CA CYS A 192 4.49 -6.34 -1.91
C CYS A 192 5.85 -5.64 -2.05
N ALA A 193 6.94 -6.32 -1.68
CA ALA A 193 8.30 -5.82 -1.82
C ALA A 193 8.67 -5.58 -3.30
N ILE A 194 8.27 -6.50 -4.20
CA ILE A 194 8.51 -6.36 -5.65
C ILE A 194 7.78 -5.12 -6.20
N ILE A 195 6.49 -4.95 -5.90
CA ILE A 195 5.72 -3.77 -6.37
C ILE A 195 6.35 -2.48 -5.84
N TRP A 196 6.74 -2.47 -4.57
CA TRP A 196 7.43 -1.32 -4.00
C TRP A 196 8.76 -1.02 -4.68
N ALA A 197 9.57 -2.05 -4.96
CA ALA A 197 10.84 -1.95 -5.67
C ALA A 197 10.66 -1.47 -7.12
N LEU A 198 9.66 -1.97 -7.84
CA LEU A 198 9.32 -1.52 -9.20
C LEU A 198 8.91 -0.05 -9.21
N GLY A 199 8.06 0.36 -8.26
CA GLY A 199 7.68 1.76 -8.10
C GLY A 199 8.89 2.64 -7.75
N TRP A 200 9.82 2.12 -6.95
CA TRP A 200 11.09 2.80 -6.66
C TRP A 200 11.96 2.94 -7.91
N LEU A 201 12.21 1.86 -8.66
CA LEU A 201 12.98 1.88 -9.91
C LEU A 201 12.39 2.85 -10.94
N LEU A 202 11.07 2.88 -11.06
CA LEU A 202 10.38 3.80 -11.96
C LEU A 202 10.61 5.26 -11.59
N ARG A 203 10.56 5.60 -10.29
CA ARG A 203 10.87 6.95 -9.79
C ARG A 203 12.32 7.34 -10.08
N GLN A 204 13.26 6.41 -9.86
CA GLN A 204 14.68 6.63 -10.15
C GLN A 204 14.91 6.90 -11.64
N ARG A 205 14.35 6.04 -12.50
CA ARG A 205 14.44 6.19 -13.96
C ARG A 205 13.89 7.53 -14.43
N ARG A 206 12.70 7.92 -13.97
CA ARG A 206 12.08 9.20 -14.36
C ARG A 206 12.93 10.40 -13.92
N THR A 207 13.45 10.36 -12.71
CA THR A 207 14.30 11.44 -12.22
C THR A 207 15.58 11.59 -13.04
N LEU A 208 16.24 10.48 -13.39
CA LEU A 208 17.44 10.50 -14.23
C LEU A 208 17.16 11.01 -15.66
N VAL A 209 16.01 10.65 -16.24
CA VAL A 209 15.62 11.07 -17.59
C VAL A 209 15.21 12.54 -17.61
N ASP A 210 14.37 12.96 -16.68
CA ASP A 210 13.77 14.30 -16.70
C ASP A 210 14.73 15.37 -16.15
N HIS A 211 15.67 15.00 -15.25
CA HIS A 211 16.52 15.95 -14.53
C HIS A 211 18.02 15.62 -14.67
N GLY A 212 18.43 14.80 -15.65
CA GLY A 212 19.81 14.32 -15.81
C GLY A 212 20.89 15.41 -15.85
N GLY A 213 20.54 16.62 -16.31
CA GLY A 213 21.45 17.78 -16.28
C GLY A 213 21.59 18.45 -14.90
N ALA A 214 20.55 18.38 -14.05
CA ALA A 214 20.53 19.00 -12.73
C ALA A 214 21.36 18.22 -11.69
N PHE A 215 21.60 16.93 -11.91
CA PHE A 215 22.46 16.09 -11.05
C PHE A 215 23.96 16.27 -11.28
N SER A 216 24.37 17.21 -12.13
CA SER A 216 25.77 17.62 -12.27
C SER A 216 26.32 18.27 -10.98
N SER A 217 25.44 18.79 -10.11
CA SER A 217 25.83 19.30 -8.80
C SER A 217 25.89 18.16 -7.76
N PRO A 218 27.06 17.89 -7.14
CA PRO A 218 27.23 16.83 -6.15
C PRO A 218 26.34 17.03 -4.91
N LEU A 219 25.98 18.28 -4.59
CA LEU A 219 25.04 18.61 -3.51
C LEU A 219 23.63 18.07 -3.81
N ILE A 220 23.14 18.25 -5.05
CA ILE A 220 21.82 17.79 -5.47
C ILE A 220 21.78 16.26 -5.49
N ALA A 221 22.85 15.61 -5.98
CA ALA A 221 22.99 14.16 -5.94
C ALA A 221 23.03 13.59 -4.52
N MET A 222 23.76 14.22 -3.60
CA MET A 222 23.85 13.80 -2.21
C MET A 222 22.51 13.97 -1.47
N LEU A 223 21.85 15.12 -1.63
CA LEU A 223 20.53 15.37 -1.05
C LEU A 223 19.47 14.39 -1.60
N TYR A 224 19.55 14.05 -2.88
CA TYR A 224 18.70 13.05 -3.52
C TYR A 224 18.89 11.64 -2.95
N LEU A 225 20.15 11.19 -2.80
CA LEU A 225 20.50 9.91 -2.17
C LEU A 225 20.04 9.85 -0.71
N CYS A 226 20.21 10.93 0.05
CA CYS A 226 19.75 11.02 1.44
C CYS A 226 18.22 10.96 1.54
N ALA A 227 17.48 11.65 0.66
CA ALA A 227 16.02 11.71 0.71
C ALA A 227 15.31 10.46 0.15
N LEU A 228 15.94 9.72 -0.78
CA LEU A 228 15.30 8.61 -1.48
C LEU A 228 15.85 7.22 -1.20
N GLU A 229 17.11 7.10 -0.76
CA GLU A 229 17.77 5.80 -0.66
C GLU A 229 18.10 5.41 0.77
N ILE A 230 18.83 6.25 1.50
CA ILE A 230 19.40 5.82 2.78
C ILE A 230 18.39 5.95 3.91
N LEU A 231 17.72 7.08 4.06
CA LEU A 231 16.77 7.28 5.17
C LEU A 231 15.54 6.36 5.10
N PRO A 232 14.88 6.16 3.94
CA PRO A 232 13.75 5.24 3.86
C PRO A 232 14.11 3.80 4.21
N VAL A 233 15.25 3.32 3.72
CA VAL A 233 15.73 1.96 3.98
C VAL A 233 16.17 1.83 5.43
N ALA A 234 16.94 2.78 5.96
CA ALA A 234 17.38 2.79 7.35
C ALA A 234 16.22 2.93 8.35
N VAL A 235 15.22 3.76 8.04
CA VAL A 235 14.01 3.90 8.87
C VAL A 235 13.17 2.64 8.79
N LEU A 236 13.03 2.00 7.63
CA LEU A 236 12.36 0.70 7.52
C LEU A 236 13.09 -0.39 8.31
N PHE A 237 14.42 -0.51 8.18
CA PHE A 237 15.22 -1.45 8.96
C PHE A 237 15.13 -1.17 10.47
N ARG A 238 15.12 0.09 10.89
CA ARG A 238 15.04 0.46 12.31
C ARG A 238 13.65 0.31 12.89
N ALA A 239 12.60 0.66 12.14
CA ALA A 239 11.22 0.41 12.52
C ALA A 239 10.95 -1.10 12.72
N TRP A 240 11.64 -1.93 11.94
CA TRP A 240 11.61 -3.39 12.01
C TRP A 240 12.39 -4.00 13.18
N GLN A 241 13.44 -3.31 13.67
CA GLN A 241 14.33 -3.83 14.71
C GLN A 241 13.83 -3.63 16.15
N GLY A 242 12.80 -2.80 16.38
CA GLY A 242 12.32 -2.51 17.74
C GLY A 242 12.78 -1.16 18.25
#